data_AF-A0A7K2CQQ8-F1
#
_entry.id   AF-A0A7K2CQQ8-F1
#
_cell.length_a   1.000
_cell.length_b   1.000
_cell.length_c   1.000
_cell.angle_alpha   90.00
_cell.angle_beta   90.00
_cell.angle_gamma   90.00
#
_symmetry.space_group_name_H-M   'P 1'
#
loop_
_entity.id
_entity.type
_entity.pdbx_description
1 polymer ?
#
loop_
_entity_poly.entity_id
_entity_poly.type
_entity_poly.pdbx_seq_one_letter_code
_entity_poly.pdbx_strand_id
1 'polypeptide(L)'
;MNPEELLEIAERIVGWGRDGEQVEAVVGHSQETEVRVYEGEIESLSVAESQGVGVRVIADGRQGFAHAGTLDTDVLEETLAEARDNAVFGSPDEFFGLAEPDGVAPPELDLYHEALLEVSTEAKIDMALELERAVQAGDPRIVGVESADYGDVVSADAIATTTGIRSSGQDTSCYLTAYSLASENDETQTGFGFSVGREPGTLDVAEAAADAVERATRMLGATQPPTERVTVVLDPFVSAQFLGIIGGTLSGEAVLKGRSLFADRLGDQVAAASVTLVDDPTNPEAFTASDADGEGLATRRNQLIGGGQLERFLHNSYTGRRSGSASTGSAVRGYASTPGVGCQALSLVPGD
;
A
#
# COMPACT_ATOMS: atom_id res chain seq x y z
N MET A 1 -5.67 -3.69 -19.23
CA MET A 1 -5.56 -5.14 -19.50
C MET A 1 -6.23 -5.87 -18.35
N ASN A 2 -6.82 -7.03 -18.60
CA ASN A 2 -7.38 -7.84 -17.51
C ASN A 2 -6.29 -8.70 -16.84
N PRO A 3 -6.54 -9.26 -15.64
CA PRO A 3 -5.55 -10.05 -14.92
C PRO A 3 -5.07 -11.32 -15.65
N GLU A 4 -5.91 -11.93 -16.48
CA GLU A 4 -5.55 -13.14 -17.25
C GLU A 4 -4.52 -12.81 -18.34
N GLU A 5 -4.72 -11.70 -19.07
CA GLU A 5 -3.78 -11.21 -20.09
C GLU A 5 -2.40 -10.89 -19.49
N LEU A 6 -2.36 -10.26 -18.31
CA LEU A 6 -1.11 -9.97 -17.62
C LEU A 6 -0.40 -11.25 -17.15
N LEU A 7 -1.17 -12.23 -16.69
CA LEU A 7 -0.63 -13.53 -16.29
C LEU A 7 0.00 -14.26 -17.48
N GLU A 8 -0.66 -14.29 -18.63
CA GLU A 8 -0.08 -14.89 -19.86
C GLU A 8 1.27 -14.25 -20.24
N ILE A 9 1.40 -12.92 -20.06
CA ILE A 9 2.66 -12.22 -20.29
C ILE A 9 3.73 -12.66 -19.28
N ALA A 10 3.40 -12.71 -17.99
CA ALA A 10 4.32 -13.15 -16.94
C ALA A 10 4.78 -14.59 -17.17
N GLU A 11 3.84 -15.49 -17.52
CA GLU A 11 4.12 -16.89 -17.83
C GLU A 11 5.01 -17.07 -19.05
N ARG A 12 4.81 -16.25 -20.08
CA ARG A 12 5.66 -16.25 -21.28
C ARG A 12 7.11 -15.93 -20.94
N ILE A 13 7.36 -14.94 -20.09
CA ILE A 13 8.71 -14.55 -19.65
C ILE A 13 9.35 -15.68 -18.82
N VAL A 14 8.59 -16.24 -17.88
CA VAL A 14 9.04 -17.40 -17.08
C VAL A 14 9.36 -18.60 -17.98
N GLY A 15 8.59 -18.81 -19.05
CA GLY A 15 8.81 -19.87 -20.04
C GLY A 15 10.11 -19.72 -20.85
N TRP A 16 10.72 -18.53 -20.86
CA TRP A 16 12.04 -18.30 -21.44
C TRP A 16 13.20 -18.60 -20.48
N GLY A 17 12.90 -19.04 -19.25
CA GLY A 17 13.87 -19.49 -18.26
C GLY A 17 14.76 -20.62 -18.78
N ARG A 18 16.00 -20.68 -18.26
CA ARG A 18 16.99 -21.71 -18.60
C ARG A 18 17.18 -22.67 -17.43
N ASP A 19 17.74 -23.85 -17.70
CA ASP A 19 18.14 -24.78 -16.63
C ASP A 19 19.18 -24.12 -15.70
N GLY A 20 18.98 -24.24 -14.39
CA GLY A 20 19.90 -23.73 -13.39
C GLY A 20 19.67 -22.26 -12.96
N GLU A 21 18.67 -21.58 -13.52
CA GLU A 21 18.20 -20.28 -13.03
C GLU A 21 16.76 -20.34 -12.54
N GLN A 22 16.41 -19.44 -11.63
CA GLN A 22 15.03 -19.17 -11.23
C GLN A 22 14.62 -17.81 -11.82
N VAL A 23 13.44 -17.74 -12.42
CA VAL A 23 12.92 -16.52 -13.05
C VAL A 23 11.56 -16.18 -12.46
N GLU A 24 11.39 -14.92 -12.09
CA GLU A 24 10.13 -14.30 -11.67
C GLU A 24 9.83 -13.13 -12.59
N ALA A 25 8.59 -13.03 -13.02
CA ALA A 25 8.05 -11.88 -13.74
C ALA A 25 6.86 -11.32 -12.97
N VAL A 26 6.88 -10.02 -12.70
CA VAL A 26 5.77 -9.24 -12.15
C VAL A 26 5.34 -8.24 -13.21
N VAL A 27 4.07 -8.29 -13.60
CA VAL A 27 3.49 -7.43 -14.63
C VAL A 27 2.38 -6.62 -13.99
N GLY A 28 2.31 -5.32 -14.28
CA GLY A 28 1.25 -4.45 -13.77
C GLY A 28 0.69 -3.56 -14.86
N HIS A 29 -0.59 -3.23 -14.74
CA HIS A 29 -1.30 -2.23 -15.53
C HIS A 29 -2.21 -1.45 -14.58
N SER A 30 -2.22 -0.13 -14.70
CA SER A 30 -3.17 0.71 -13.98
C SER A 30 -3.62 1.89 -14.83
N GLN A 31 -4.84 2.34 -14.56
CA GLN A 31 -5.39 3.59 -15.06
C GLN A 31 -5.82 4.43 -13.88
N GLU A 32 -5.39 5.69 -13.87
CA GLU A 32 -5.64 6.62 -12.78
C GLU A 32 -6.27 7.90 -13.34
N THR A 33 -7.30 8.40 -12.65
CA THR A 33 -7.85 9.75 -12.88
C THR A 33 -7.62 10.58 -11.63
N GLU A 34 -7.05 11.79 -11.80
CA GLU A 34 -6.94 12.76 -10.71
C GLU A 34 -7.58 14.08 -11.15
N VAL A 35 -8.45 14.63 -10.31
CA VAL A 35 -9.08 15.95 -10.48
C VAL A 35 -8.73 16.79 -9.29
N ARG A 36 -8.14 17.96 -9.51
CA ARG A 36 -7.97 19.00 -8.50
C ARG A 36 -8.81 20.21 -8.82
N VAL A 37 -9.52 20.68 -7.82
CA VAL A 37 -10.29 21.92 -7.84
C VAL A 37 -9.65 22.95 -6.92
N TYR A 38 -9.63 24.20 -7.40
CA TYR A 38 -9.21 25.36 -6.63
C TYR A 38 -10.01 26.60 -7.07
N GLU A 39 -10.57 27.33 -6.10
CA GLU A 39 -11.39 28.54 -6.31
C GLU A 39 -12.61 28.33 -7.23
N GLY A 40 -13.26 27.18 -7.13
CA GLY A 40 -14.46 26.83 -7.90
C GLY A 40 -14.18 26.42 -9.35
N GLU A 41 -12.91 26.34 -9.74
CA GLU A 41 -12.47 25.99 -11.09
C GLU A 41 -11.58 24.73 -11.05
N ILE A 42 -11.50 24.03 -12.17
CA ILE A 42 -10.60 22.88 -12.31
C ILE A 42 -9.18 23.41 -12.45
N GLU A 43 -8.33 23.14 -11.45
CA GLU A 43 -6.91 23.48 -11.51
C GLU A 43 -6.15 22.46 -12.36
N SER A 44 -6.45 21.17 -12.17
CA SER A 44 -5.88 20.08 -12.96
C SER A 44 -6.86 18.92 -13.15
N LEU A 45 -6.73 18.27 -14.30
CA LEU A 45 -7.36 17.00 -14.62
C LEU A 45 -6.31 16.15 -15.31
N SER A 46 -5.96 15.01 -14.72
CA SER A 46 -5.02 14.06 -15.30
C SER A 46 -5.68 12.70 -15.46
N VAL A 47 -5.37 12.04 -16.58
CA VAL A 47 -5.67 10.63 -16.82
C VAL A 47 -4.36 9.99 -17.21
N ALA A 48 -3.90 9.07 -16.38
CA ALA A 48 -2.64 8.37 -16.56
C ALA A 48 -2.92 6.88 -16.79
N GLU A 49 -2.15 6.29 -17.70
CA GLU A 49 -2.08 4.85 -17.87
C GLU A 49 -0.64 4.44 -17.62
N SER A 50 -0.45 3.50 -16.69
CA SER A 50 0.84 2.94 -16.34
C SER A 50 0.84 1.45 -16.66
N GLN A 51 1.93 0.98 -17.22
CA GLN A 51 2.14 -0.45 -17.39
C GLN A 51 3.62 -0.78 -17.35
N GLY A 52 3.93 -2.01 -16.99
CA GLY A 52 5.29 -2.48 -17.06
C GLY A 52 5.50 -3.86 -16.51
N VAL A 53 6.76 -4.27 -16.57
CA VAL A 53 7.23 -5.57 -16.11
C VAL A 53 8.47 -5.39 -15.26
N GLY A 54 8.57 -6.19 -14.20
CA GLY A 54 9.80 -6.44 -13.46
C GLY A 54 10.20 -7.89 -13.61
N VAL A 55 11.47 -8.14 -13.94
CA VAL A 55 12.01 -9.49 -14.07
C VAL A 55 13.13 -9.67 -13.05
N ARG A 56 12.99 -10.67 -12.19
CA ARG A 56 13.99 -11.06 -11.19
C ARG A 56 14.56 -12.43 -11.56
N VAL A 57 15.87 -12.53 -11.60
CA VAL A 57 16.60 -13.77 -11.92
C VAL A 57 17.51 -14.15 -10.77
N ILE A 58 17.51 -15.43 -10.40
CA ILE A 58 18.42 -15.98 -9.40
C ILE A 58 19.18 -17.15 -10.01
N ALA A 59 20.51 -17.06 -10.05
CA ALA A 59 21.39 -18.09 -10.58
C ALA A 59 22.69 -18.16 -9.76
N ASP A 60 23.16 -19.36 -9.43
CA ASP A 60 24.37 -19.58 -8.63
C ASP A 60 24.43 -18.77 -7.32
N GLY A 61 23.27 -18.62 -6.66
CA GLY A 61 23.11 -17.85 -5.44
C GLY A 61 23.26 -16.34 -5.63
N ARG A 62 23.15 -15.82 -6.85
CA ARG A 62 23.20 -14.38 -7.16
C ARG A 62 21.87 -13.91 -7.71
N GLN A 63 21.46 -12.70 -7.33
CA GLN A 63 20.23 -12.09 -7.80
C GLN A 63 20.52 -10.95 -8.78
N GLY A 64 19.78 -10.93 -9.89
CA GLY A 64 19.70 -9.80 -10.81
C GLY A 64 18.25 -9.38 -11.01
N PHE A 65 18.06 -8.12 -11.35
CA PHE A 65 16.74 -7.52 -11.57
C PHE A 65 16.82 -6.48 -12.68
N ALA A 66 15.78 -6.40 -13.50
CA ALA A 66 15.56 -5.35 -14.48
C ALA A 66 14.06 -5.10 -14.62
N HIS A 67 13.68 -3.94 -15.15
CA HIS A 67 12.28 -3.59 -15.36
C HIS A 67 12.10 -2.73 -16.62
N ALA A 68 10.90 -2.74 -17.18
CA ALA A 68 10.52 -1.91 -18.33
C ALA A 68 9.12 -1.33 -18.16
N GLY A 69 8.86 -0.18 -18.77
CA GLY A 69 7.56 0.51 -18.78
C GLY A 69 6.70 0.21 -20.01
N THR A 70 6.95 -0.91 -20.68
CA THR A 70 6.18 -1.41 -21.84
C THR A 70 6.09 -2.93 -21.78
N LEU A 71 5.13 -3.49 -22.51
CA LEU A 71 4.86 -4.93 -22.61
C LEU A 71 5.16 -5.48 -24.01
N ASP A 72 5.88 -4.71 -24.82
CA ASP A 72 6.37 -5.12 -26.15
C ASP A 72 7.33 -6.32 -26.04
N THR A 73 7.12 -7.33 -26.88
CA THR A 73 7.76 -8.64 -26.70
C THR A 73 9.29 -8.59 -26.78
N ASP A 74 9.84 -7.78 -27.67
CA ASP A 74 11.28 -7.54 -27.80
C ASP A 74 11.87 -6.89 -26.54
N VAL A 75 11.15 -5.95 -25.92
CA VAL A 75 11.56 -5.32 -24.67
C VAL A 75 11.47 -6.29 -23.49
N LEU A 76 10.48 -7.20 -23.47
CA LEU A 76 10.40 -8.24 -22.45
C LEU A 76 11.61 -9.18 -22.50
N GLU A 77 12.03 -9.58 -23.71
CA GLU A 77 13.22 -10.42 -23.92
C GLU A 77 14.50 -9.70 -23.47
N GLU A 78 14.64 -8.41 -23.82
CA GLU A 78 15.74 -7.56 -23.37
C GLU A 78 15.77 -7.42 -21.85
N THR A 79 14.62 -7.15 -21.22
CA THR A 79 14.50 -7.03 -19.75
C THR A 79 14.96 -8.30 -19.04
N LEU A 80 14.57 -9.48 -19.55
CA LEU A 80 15.05 -10.74 -19.00
C LEU A 80 16.56 -10.93 -19.23
N ALA A 81 17.09 -10.52 -20.38
CA ALA A 81 18.52 -10.58 -20.65
C ALA A 81 19.33 -9.66 -19.71
N GLU A 82 18.84 -8.44 -19.47
CA GLU A 82 19.43 -7.50 -18.52
C GLU A 82 19.38 -8.01 -17.08
N ALA A 83 18.25 -8.59 -16.65
CA ALA A 83 18.14 -9.19 -15.32
C ALA A 83 19.17 -10.32 -15.12
N ARG A 84 19.42 -11.13 -16.15
CA ARG A 84 20.48 -12.16 -16.15
C ARG A 84 21.88 -11.54 -16.08
N ASP A 85 22.16 -10.50 -16.87
CA ASP A 85 23.46 -9.82 -16.86
C ASP A 85 23.74 -9.20 -15.48
N ASN A 86 22.74 -8.53 -14.90
CA ASN A 86 22.80 -7.96 -13.55
C ASN A 86 23.10 -9.03 -12.48
N ALA A 87 22.61 -10.26 -12.64
CA ALA A 87 22.89 -11.35 -11.70
C ALA A 87 24.38 -11.73 -11.66
N VAL A 88 25.11 -11.58 -12.77
CA VAL A 88 26.57 -11.84 -12.84
C VAL A 88 27.35 -10.93 -11.88
N PHE A 89 26.89 -9.69 -11.71
CA PHE A 89 27.50 -8.70 -10.82
C PHE A 89 27.01 -8.80 -9.36
N GLY A 90 25.92 -9.53 -9.10
CA GLY A 90 25.37 -9.74 -7.76
C GLY A 90 26.31 -10.55 -6.88
N SER A 91 26.40 -10.21 -5.59
CA SER A 91 27.19 -11.03 -4.63
C SER A 91 26.45 -12.33 -4.33
N PRO A 92 27.15 -13.47 -4.24
CA PRO A 92 26.51 -14.73 -3.87
C PRO A 92 26.01 -14.67 -2.42
N ASP A 93 24.78 -15.11 -2.20
CA ASP A 93 24.12 -15.26 -0.91
C ASP A 93 23.32 -16.57 -0.93
N GLU A 94 23.56 -17.45 0.05
CA GLU A 94 22.92 -18.76 0.13
C GLU A 94 21.40 -18.68 0.37
N PHE A 95 20.89 -17.53 0.81
CA PHE A 95 19.46 -17.30 1.06
C PHE A 95 18.70 -16.75 -0.15
N PHE A 96 19.39 -16.37 -1.23
CA PHE A 96 18.71 -15.97 -2.46
C PHE A 96 17.98 -17.16 -3.10
N GLY A 97 16.68 -16.96 -3.34
CA GLY A 97 15.79 -17.86 -4.05
C GLY A 97 14.41 -17.20 -4.18
N LEU A 98 13.63 -17.58 -5.18
CA LEU A 98 12.26 -17.13 -5.36
C LEU A 98 11.35 -17.79 -4.33
N ALA A 99 10.20 -17.19 -4.04
CA ALA A 99 9.17 -17.82 -3.23
C ALA A 99 8.72 -19.16 -3.85
N GLU A 100 8.29 -20.11 -3.03
CA GLU A 100 7.72 -21.39 -3.47
C GLU A 100 6.28 -21.49 -2.92
N PRO A 101 5.34 -22.11 -3.66
CA PRO A 101 3.98 -22.33 -3.15
C PRO A 101 4.00 -23.03 -1.78
N ASP A 102 3.36 -22.40 -0.79
CA ASP A 102 3.38 -22.85 0.60
C ASP A 102 2.11 -23.61 1.02
N GLY A 103 1.16 -23.77 0.10
CA GLY A 103 -0.10 -24.49 0.32
C GLY A 103 -1.17 -23.70 1.06
N VAL A 104 -0.94 -22.42 1.35
CA VAL A 104 -1.98 -21.52 1.89
C VAL A 104 -2.90 -21.10 0.74
N ALA A 105 -4.21 -21.28 0.93
CA ALA A 105 -5.19 -20.83 -0.06
C ALA A 105 -5.31 -19.29 -0.03
N PRO A 106 -5.31 -18.62 -1.20
CA PRO A 106 -5.63 -17.20 -1.28
C PRO A 106 -7.03 -16.91 -0.70
N PRO A 107 -7.23 -15.79 0.00
CA PRO A 107 -8.56 -15.38 0.44
C PRO A 107 -9.43 -14.99 -0.76
N GLU A 108 -10.74 -15.24 -0.67
CA GLU A 108 -11.70 -14.72 -1.64
C GLU A 108 -12.07 -13.29 -1.23
N LEU A 109 -11.65 -12.30 -2.02
CA LEU A 109 -11.89 -10.88 -1.76
C LEU A 109 -12.58 -10.22 -2.96
N ASP A 110 -13.57 -9.38 -2.68
CA ASP A 110 -14.25 -8.55 -3.67
C ASP A 110 -13.63 -7.15 -3.65
N LEU A 111 -12.56 -6.97 -4.45
CA LEU A 111 -11.74 -5.75 -4.45
C LEU A 111 -11.95 -4.88 -5.69
N TYR A 112 -12.67 -5.39 -6.69
CA TYR A 112 -12.83 -4.77 -8.00
C TYR A 112 -14.30 -4.52 -8.30
N HIS A 113 -14.64 -3.24 -8.48
CA HIS A 113 -16.00 -2.80 -8.71
C HIS A 113 -16.14 -2.12 -10.08
N GLU A 114 -16.85 -2.77 -11.01
CA GLU A 114 -17.09 -2.26 -12.37
C GLU A 114 -17.79 -0.88 -12.37
N ALA A 115 -18.54 -0.56 -11.32
CA ALA A 115 -19.21 0.72 -11.15
C ALA A 115 -18.26 1.93 -11.29
N LEU A 116 -16.98 1.78 -10.91
CA LEU A 116 -15.98 2.84 -11.05
C LEU A 116 -15.67 3.17 -12.53
N LEU A 117 -15.74 2.18 -13.43
CA LEU A 117 -15.49 2.37 -14.87
C LEU A 117 -16.61 3.14 -15.57
N GLU A 118 -17.82 3.11 -15.03
CA GLU A 118 -18.99 3.74 -15.62
C GLU A 118 -19.10 5.23 -15.25
N VAL A 119 -18.28 5.72 -14.32
CA VAL A 119 -18.34 7.10 -13.83
C VAL A 119 -17.70 8.05 -14.84
N SER A 120 -18.51 8.99 -15.34
CA SER A 120 -18.04 9.98 -16.31
C SER A 120 -17.06 10.96 -15.68
N THR A 121 -16.18 11.53 -16.50
CA THR A 121 -15.24 12.57 -16.06
C THR A 121 -15.98 13.78 -15.46
N GLU A 122 -17.14 14.15 -15.99
CA GLU A 122 -17.96 15.23 -15.43
C GLU A 122 -18.44 14.92 -14.01
N ALA A 123 -18.86 13.68 -13.74
CA ALA A 123 -19.27 13.28 -12.39
C ALA A 123 -18.11 13.32 -11.39
N LYS A 124 -16.89 12.91 -11.81
CA LYS A 124 -15.67 13.01 -10.99
C LYS A 124 -15.34 14.48 -10.65
N ILE A 125 -15.45 15.36 -11.64
CA ILE A 125 -15.27 16.82 -11.46
C ILE A 125 -16.32 17.39 -10.51
N ASP A 126 -17.58 17.01 -10.69
CA ASP A 126 -18.70 17.49 -9.87
C ASP A 126 -18.50 17.12 -8.40
N MET A 127 -17.98 15.92 -8.09
CA MET A 127 -17.67 15.53 -6.71
C MET A 127 -16.57 16.41 -6.07
N ALA A 128 -15.48 16.70 -6.79
CA ALA A 128 -14.43 17.58 -6.29
C ALA A 128 -14.92 19.03 -6.09
N LEU A 129 -15.73 19.53 -7.03
CA LEU A 129 -16.37 20.85 -6.91
C LEU A 129 -17.38 20.90 -5.76
N GLU A 130 -18.15 19.83 -5.55
CA GLU A 130 -19.08 19.73 -4.43
C GLU A 130 -18.35 19.74 -3.09
N LEU A 131 -17.24 18.99 -3.00
CA LEU A 131 -16.38 18.95 -1.82
C LEU A 131 -15.83 20.35 -1.48
N GLU A 132 -15.29 21.07 -2.44
CA GLU A 132 -14.77 22.43 -2.21
C GLU A 132 -15.87 23.35 -1.67
N ARG A 133 -17.05 23.35 -2.31
CA ARG A 133 -18.19 24.17 -1.89
C ARG A 133 -18.66 23.80 -0.49
N ALA A 134 -18.70 22.52 -0.16
CA ALA A 134 -19.12 22.03 1.15
C ALA A 134 -18.14 22.47 2.25
N VAL A 135 -16.83 22.39 2.00
CA VAL A 135 -15.79 22.88 2.93
C VAL A 135 -15.89 24.39 3.13
N GLN A 136 -15.98 25.17 2.04
CA GLN A 136 -16.11 26.63 2.10
C GLN A 136 -17.36 27.08 2.88
N ALA A 137 -18.46 26.34 2.77
CA ALA A 137 -19.72 26.65 3.44
C ALA A 137 -19.79 26.17 4.91
N GLY A 138 -18.83 25.35 5.36
CA GLY A 138 -18.92 24.64 6.64
C GLY A 138 -18.75 25.51 7.90
N ASP A 139 -17.92 26.56 7.83
CA ASP A 139 -17.73 27.52 8.93
C ASP A 139 -17.27 28.89 8.37
N PRO A 140 -17.79 30.04 8.87
CA PRO A 140 -17.42 31.36 8.38
C PRO A 140 -15.94 31.74 8.58
N ARG A 141 -15.20 31.00 9.41
CA ARG A 141 -13.76 31.17 9.61
C ARG A 141 -12.94 30.42 8.57
N ILE A 142 -13.54 29.57 7.75
CA ILE A 142 -12.86 28.99 6.58
C ILE A 142 -12.63 30.11 5.58
N VAL A 143 -11.37 30.50 5.43
CA VAL A 143 -10.94 31.58 4.54
C VAL A 143 -10.41 31.07 3.21
N GLY A 144 -10.21 29.76 3.07
CA GLY A 144 -9.79 29.13 1.83
C GLY A 144 -9.78 27.61 1.88
N VAL A 145 -9.70 27.01 0.70
CA VAL A 145 -9.47 25.59 0.47
C VAL A 145 -8.21 25.49 -0.38
N GLU A 146 -7.17 24.85 0.13
CA GLU A 146 -5.88 24.70 -0.57
C GLU A 146 -6.01 23.74 -1.75
N SER A 147 -6.76 22.66 -1.55
CA SER A 147 -7.20 21.76 -2.62
C SER A 147 -8.47 21.02 -2.23
N ALA A 148 -9.28 20.69 -3.21
CA ALA A 148 -10.32 19.67 -3.15
C ALA A 148 -10.08 18.72 -4.31
N ASP A 149 -9.76 17.47 -3.99
CA ASP A 149 -9.29 16.49 -4.95
C ASP A 149 -10.24 15.29 -4.99
N TYR A 150 -10.50 14.81 -6.20
CA TYR A 150 -11.02 13.47 -6.47
C TYR A 150 -9.89 12.66 -7.12
N GLY A 151 -9.73 11.41 -6.71
CA GLY A 151 -8.85 10.47 -7.39
C GLY A 151 -9.49 9.09 -7.53
N ASP A 152 -9.16 8.37 -8.61
CA ASP A 152 -9.45 6.95 -8.73
C ASP A 152 -8.37 6.17 -9.46
N VAL A 153 -8.29 4.88 -9.14
CA VAL A 153 -7.36 3.92 -9.74
C VAL A 153 -8.11 2.63 -10.04
N VAL A 154 -7.89 2.12 -11.24
CA VAL A 154 -8.22 0.74 -11.63
C VAL A 154 -6.90 0.05 -11.92
N SER A 155 -6.59 -1.00 -11.16
CA SER A 155 -5.33 -1.74 -11.28
C SER A 155 -5.57 -3.21 -11.57
N ALA A 156 -4.63 -3.80 -12.30
CA ALA A 156 -4.47 -5.23 -12.44
C ALA A 156 -2.97 -5.57 -12.40
N ASP A 157 -2.65 -6.69 -11.78
CA ASP A 157 -1.29 -7.20 -11.72
C ASP A 157 -1.27 -8.72 -11.82
N ALA A 158 -0.09 -9.23 -12.19
CA ALA A 158 0.17 -10.65 -12.23
C ALA A 158 1.62 -10.96 -11.88
N ILE A 159 1.83 -12.12 -11.28
CA ILE A 159 3.15 -12.67 -10.98
C ILE A 159 3.21 -14.14 -11.38
N ALA A 160 4.31 -14.49 -12.05
CA ALA A 160 4.66 -15.86 -12.37
C ALA A 160 6.10 -16.16 -11.98
N THR A 161 6.38 -17.38 -11.53
CA THR A 161 7.74 -17.83 -11.20
C THR A 161 8.07 -19.22 -11.76
N THR A 162 9.35 -19.52 -11.97
CA THR A 162 9.81 -20.88 -12.29
C THR A 162 9.57 -21.88 -11.15
N THR A 163 9.33 -21.41 -9.92
CA THR A 163 9.02 -22.23 -8.73
C THR A 163 7.55 -22.63 -8.65
N GLY A 164 6.70 -22.17 -9.58
CA GLY A 164 5.31 -22.60 -9.71
C GLY A 164 4.26 -21.64 -9.15
N ILE A 165 4.64 -20.42 -8.75
CA ILE A 165 3.67 -19.38 -8.37
C ILE A 165 3.04 -18.82 -9.64
N ARG A 166 1.71 -18.71 -9.65
CA ARG A 166 0.87 -18.06 -10.66
C ARG A 166 -0.23 -17.34 -9.90
N SER A 167 -0.18 -16.01 -9.87
CA SER A 167 -1.18 -15.19 -9.21
C SER A 167 -1.49 -14.00 -10.11
N SER A 168 -2.74 -13.60 -10.16
CA SER A 168 -3.15 -12.35 -10.78
C SER A 168 -4.39 -11.83 -10.09
N GLY A 169 -4.51 -10.51 -10.04
CA GLY A 169 -5.56 -9.82 -9.31
C GLY A 169 -5.88 -8.50 -9.97
N GLN A 170 -7.00 -7.92 -9.52
CA GLN A 170 -7.40 -6.57 -9.89
C GLN A 170 -8.13 -5.94 -8.71
N ASP A 171 -8.04 -4.62 -8.65
CA ASP A 171 -8.71 -3.84 -7.63
C ASP A 171 -9.13 -2.47 -8.18
N THR A 172 -10.10 -1.88 -7.49
CA THR A 172 -10.52 -0.51 -7.71
C THR A 172 -10.43 0.28 -6.41
N SER A 173 -10.02 1.53 -6.53
CA SER A 173 -10.03 2.49 -5.42
C SER A 173 -10.40 3.88 -5.92
N CYS A 174 -11.05 4.65 -5.06
CA CYS A 174 -11.37 6.05 -5.30
C CYS A 174 -11.32 6.81 -3.97
N TYR A 175 -11.08 8.11 -4.04
CA TYR A 175 -11.05 8.96 -2.85
C TYR A 175 -11.50 10.39 -3.16
N LEU A 176 -11.92 11.04 -2.09
CA LEU A 176 -12.05 12.48 -1.96
C LEU A 176 -11.09 12.95 -0.88
N THR A 177 -10.40 14.07 -1.10
CA THR A 177 -9.63 14.73 -0.05
C THR A 177 -9.73 16.23 -0.17
N ALA A 178 -9.78 16.93 0.96
CA ALA A 178 -9.74 18.39 0.99
C ALA A 178 -8.78 18.88 2.07
N TYR A 179 -8.07 19.95 1.74
CA TYR A 179 -7.23 20.70 2.68
C TYR A 179 -7.79 22.12 2.83
N SER A 180 -8.06 22.53 4.05
CA SER A 180 -8.76 23.78 4.36
C SER A 180 -7.95 24.70 5.26
N LEU A 181 -8.19 26.00 5.10
CA LEU A 181 -7.57 27.06 5.89
C LEU A 181 -8.64 27.78 6.70
N ALA A 182 -8.49 27.77 8.01
CA ALA A 182 -9.32 28.56 8.92
C ALA A 182 -8.52 29.74 9.49
N SER A 183 -9.14 30.91 9.66
CA SER A 183 -8.48 32.07 10.27
C SER A 183 -9.38 32.84 11.23
N GLU A 184 -8.81 33.23 12.37
CA GLU A 184 -9.44 34.06 13.40
C GLU A 184 -8.37 34.81 14.19
N ASN A 185 -8.54 36.11 14.45
CA ASN A 185 -7.62 36.93 15.27
C ASN A 185 -6.13 36.85 14.89
N ASP A 186 -5.81 37.00 13.59
CA ASP A 186 -4.45 36.88 13.02
C ASP A 186 -3.81 35.48 13.15
N GLU A 187 -4.56 34.48 13.59
CA GLU A 187 -4.17 33.07 13.58
C GLU A 187 -4.72 32.38 12.33
N THR A 188 -3.92 31.51 11.72
CA THR A 188 -4.33 30.63 10.62
C THR A 188 -3.99 29.20 10.97
N GLN A 189 -4.95 28.30 10.78
CA GLN A 189 -4.82 26.86 11.03
C GLN A 189 -5.24 26.09 9.78
N THR A 190 -4.67 24.89 9.63
CA THR A 190 -5.01 23.97 8.54
C THR A 190 -5.79 22.77 9.06
N GLY A 191 -6.63 22.22 8.20
CA GLY A 191 -7.37 21.00 8.45
C GLY A 191 -7.47 20.18 7.19
N PHE A 192 -7.70 18.88 7.34
CA PHE A 192 -7.90 17.99 6.22
C PHE A 192 -9.07 17.05 6.50
N GLY A 193 -9.71 16.59 5.44
CA GLY A 193 -10.74 15.56 5.52
C GLY A 193 -10.76 14.77 4.23
N PHE A 194 -11.19 13.53 4.32
CA PHE A 194 -11.18 12.62 3.19
C PHE A 194 -12.31 11.61 3.30
N SER A 195 -12.63 11.00 2.17
CA SER A 195 -13.46 9.80 2.10
C SER A 195 -12.81 8.87 1.09
N VAL A 196 -12.80 7.57 1.37
CA VAL A 196 -12.14 6.56 0.57
C VAL A 196 -13.13 5.44 0.27
N GLY A 197 -13.02 4.86 -0.92
CA GLY A 197 -13.96 3.89 -1.44
C GLY A 197 -13.34 2.97 -2.48
N ARG A 198 -14.01 1.85 -2.79
CA ARG A 198 -13.68 1.02 -3.96
C ARG A 198 -14.56 1.32 -5.17
N GLU A 199 -15.64 2.06 -4.94
CA GLU A 199 -16.55 2.58 -5.95
C GLU A 199 -17.11 3.96 -5.53
N PRO A 200 -17.50 4.84 -6.46
CA PRO A 200 -17.82 6.22 -6.12
C PRO A 200 -19.07 6.38 -5.24
N GLY A 201 -19.98 5.41 -5.26
CA GLY A 201 -21.16 5.38 -4.38
C GLY A 201 -20.84 5.22 -2.90
N THR A 202 -19.60 4.84 -2.56
CA THR A 202 -19.12 4.72 -1.18
C THR A 202 -18.44 5.98 -0.65
N LEU A 203 -18.24 6.99 -1.52
CA LEU A 203 -17.63 8.26 -1.13
C LEU A 203 -18.66 9.17 -0.45
N ASP A 204 -18.27 9.75 0.68
CA ASP A 204 -19.07 10.70 1.45
C ASP A 204 -18.41 12.09 1.45
N VAL A 205 -18.96 12.97 0.61
CA VAL A 205 -18.53 14.37 0.51
C VAL A 205 -18.76 15.12 1.82
N ALA A 206 -19.87 14.84 2.51
CA ALA A 206 -20.24 15.54 3.73
C ALA A 206 -19.31 15.17 4.89
N GLU A 207 -18.93 13.89 5.01
CA GLU A 207 -17.94 13.43 5.97
C GLU A 207 -16.59 14.09 5.71
N ALA A 208 -16.06 14.01 4.48
CA ALA A 208 -14.79 14.61 4.11
C ALA A 208 -14.77 16.13 4.36
N ALA A 209 -15.87 16.83 4.02
CA ALA A 209 -15.97 18.27 4.24
C ALA A 209 -16.04 18.63 5.73
N ALA A 210 -16.88 17.92 6.51
CA ALA A 210 -17.02 18.16 7.94
C ALA A 210 -15.70 17.97 8.68
N ASP A 211 -14.97 16.91 8.33
CA ASP A 211 -13.65 16.60 8.87
C ASP A 211 -12.61 17.69 8.58
N ALA A 212 -12.56 18.18 7.34
CA ALA A 212 -11.66 19.26 6.95
C ALA A 212 -11.92 20.53 7.77
N VAL A 213 -13.20 20.91 7.86
CA VAL A 213 -13.65 22.11 8.59
C VAL A 213 -13.40 21.99 10.09
N GLU A 214 -13.77 20.85 10.71
CA GLU A 214 -13.55 20.62 12.13
C GLU A 214 -12.07 20.71 12.47
N ARG A 215 -11.21 20.02 11.70
CA ARG A 215 -9.78 19.97 12.00
C ARG A 215 -9.08 21.32 11.82
N ALA A 216 -9.51 22.14 10.86
CA ALA A 216 -8.97 23.49 10.69
C ALA A 216 -9.44 24.44 11.80
N THR A 217 -10.71 24.37 12.17
CA THR A 217 -11.30 25.36 13.10
C THR A 217 -11.05 25.04 14.57
N ARG A 218 -10.92 23.75 14.96
CA ARG A 218 -10.77 23.34 16.37
C ARG A 218 -9.48 23.80 17.04
N MET A 219 -8.46 24.14 16.24
CA MET A 219 -7.16 24.60 16.74
C MET A 219 -7.08 26.12 16.91
N LEU A 220 -8.04 26.89 16.39
CA LEU A 220 -8.05 28.34 16.54
C LEU A 220 -8.15 28.74 18.02
N GLY A 221 -7.24 29.60 18.47
CA GLY A 221 -7.15 30.03 19.86
C GLY A 221 -6.58 28.97 20.81
N ALA A 222 -6.04 27.86 20.29
CA ALA A 222 -5.35 26.89 21.11
C ALA A 222 -4.15 27.53 21.80
N THR A 223 -3.97 27.23 23.09
CA THR A 223 -2.85 27.75 23.88
C THR A 223 -1.97 26.60 24.37
N GLN A 224 -0.69 26.89 24.57
CA GLN A 224 0.25 25.90 25.07
C GLN A 224 -0.15 25.46 26.49
N PRO A 225 -0.41 24.16 26.73
CA PRO A 225 -0.65 23.67 28.08
C PRO A 225 0.64 23.70 28.93
N PRO A 226 0.53 23.74 30.26
CA PRO A 226 1.69 23.59 31.15
C PRO A 226 2.43 22.26 30.91
N THR A 227 3.73 22.23 31.19
CA THR A 227 4.49 20.97 31.17
C THR A 227 4.14 20.12 32.39
N GLU A 228 3.48 18.99 32.16
CA GLU A 228 3.09 18.04 33.21
C GLU A 228 2.99 16.59 32.70
N ARG A 229 2.86 15.63 33.62
CA ARG A 229 2.61 14.22 33.30
C ARG A 229 1.12 13.96 33.38
N VAL A 230 0.49 13.74 32.23
CA VAL A 230 -0.96 13.51 32.11
C VAL A 230 -1.26 12.25 31.32
N THR A 231 -2.49 11.78 31.42
CA THR A 231 -3.01 10.75 30.51
C THR A 231 -3.27 11.40 29.16
N VAL A 232 -2.77 10.77 28.09
CA VAL A 232 -3.00 11.20 26.71
C VAL A 232 -3.93 10.19 26.05
N VAL A 233 -5.03 10.68 25.48
CA VAL A 233 -5.91 9.90 24.61
C VAL A 233 -5.52 10.27 23.19
N LEU A 234 -5.08 9.27 22.41
CA LEU A 234 -4.70 9.48 21.02
C LEU A 234 -5.94 9.35 20.14
N ASP A 235 -6.14 10.34 19.29
CA ASP A 235 -7.07 10.27 18.17
C ASP A 235 -6.71 9.08 17.23
N PRO A 236 -7.68 8.46 16.55
CA PRO A 236 -7.42 7.34 15.65
C PRO A 236 -6.36 7.61 14.58
N PHE A 237 -6.28 8.82 14.00
CA PHE A 237 -5.26 9.16 13.00
C PHE A 237 -3.87 9.26 13.62
N VAL A 238 -3.77 9.90 14.78
CA VAL A 238 -2.51 9.98 15.51
C VAL A 238 -2.04 8.58 15.92
N SER A 239 -2.99 7.72 16.32
CA SER A 239 -2.73 6.32 16.62
C SER A 239 -2.20 5.58 15.38
N ALA A 240 -2.87 5.70 14.23
CA ALA A 240 -2.44 5.08 12.98
C ALA A 240 -1.05 5.55 12.54
N GLN A 241 -0.74 6.85 12.65
CA GLN A 241 0.60 7.39 12.38
C GLN A 241 1.67 6.77 13.27
N PHE A 242 1.38 6.65 14.58
CA PHE A 242 2.29 6.00 15.52
C PHE A 242 2.48 4.52 15.18
N LEU A 243 1.40 3.81 14.84
CA LEU A 243 1.46 2.41 14.42
C LEU A 243 2.27 2.23 13.14
N GLY A 244 2.21 3.14 12.17
CA GLY A 244 3.05 3.08 10.96
C GLY A 244 4.55 3.07 11.27
N ILE A 245 4.98 3.88 12.25
CA ILE A 245 6.38 3.90 12.72
C ILE A 245 6.75 2.56 13.37
N ILE A 246 5.89 2.03 14.24
CA ILE A 246 6.11 0.76 14.92
C ILE A 246 6.12 -0.41 13.93
N GLY A 247 5.18 -0.44 12.99
CA GLY A 247 5.04 -1.47 11.96
C GLY A 247 6.30 -1.65 11.12
N GLY A 248 6.93 -0.53 10.71
CA GLY A 248 8.20 -0.59 9.98
C GLY A 248 9.33 -1.28 10.75
N THR A 249 9.29 -1.26 12.08
CA THR A 249 10.27 -1.97 12.93
C THR A 249 9.93 -3.44 13.18
N LEU A 250 8.71 -3.88 12.82
CA LEU A 250 8.25 -5.28 12.93
C LEU A 250 8.51 -6.10 11.65
N SER A 251 9.28 -5.54 10.72
CA SER A 251 9.78 -6.23 9.53
C SER A 251 11.06 -7.01 9.83
N GLY A 252 11.14 -8.25 9.33
CA GLY A 252 12.34 -9.07 9.38
C GLY A 252 13.52 -8.44 8.66
N GLU A 253 13.28 -7.61 7.65
CA GLU A 253 14.33 -6.82 7.00
C GLU A 253 14.94 -5.79 7.97
N ALA A 254 14.10 -5.10 8.75
CA ALA A 254 14.56 -4.17 9.77
C ALA A 254 15.37 -4.87 10.87
N VAL A 255 14.95 -6.08 11.28
CA VAL A 255 15.70 -6.90 12.24
C VAL A 255 17.09 -7.27 11.68
N LEU A 256 17.15 -7.83 10.47
CA LEU A 256 18.40 -8.25 9.84
C LEU A 256 19.39 -7.10 9.60
N LYS A 257 18.87 -5.89 9.37
CA LYS A 257 19.67 -4.66 9.18
C LYS A 257 20.01 -3.95 10.50
N GLY A 258 19.60 -4.49 11.66
CA GLY A 258 19.85 -3.88 12.97
C GLY A 258 19.09 -2.57 13.21
N ARG A 259 17.93 -2.40 12.55
CA ARG A 259 17.07 -1.21 12.61
C ARG A 259 15.80 -1.41 13.44
N SER A 260 15.54 -2.64 13.89
CA SER A 260 14.37 -2.95 14.73
C SER A 260 14.68 -2.73 16.22
N LEU A 261 13.77 -2.04 16.91
CA LEU A 261 13.77 -1.91 18.38
C LEU A 261 13.38 -3.21 19.09
N PHE A 262 12.88 -4.19 18.33
CA PHE A 262 12.35 -5.46 18.82
C PHE A 262 13.31 -6.64 18.57
N ALA A 263 14.48 -6.40 17.99
CA ALA A 263 15.49 -7.44 17.78
C ALA A 263 15.79 -8.20 19.08
N ASP A 264 15.86 -9.52 18.99
CA ASP A 264 16.08 -10.45 20.11
C ASP A 264 14.99 -10.45 21.21
N ARG A 265 13.80 -9.88 20.95
CA ARG A 265 12.69 -9.78 21.92
C ARG A 265 11.48 -10.66 21.59
N LEU A 266 11.64 -11.64 20.69
CA LEU A 266 10.55 -12.55 20.34
C LEU A 266 10.10 -13.33 21.59
N GLY A 267 8.82 -13.26 21.91
CA GLY A 267 8.25 -13.82 23.14
C GLY A 267 8.32 -12.90 24.37
N ASP A 268 8.92 -11.72 24.29
CA ASP A 268 8.93 -10.77 25.42
C ASP A 268 7.62 -9.99 25.52
N GLN A 269 7.31 -9.53 26.73
CA GLN A 269 6.30 -8.48 26.93
C GLN A 269 6.86 -7.14 26.44
N VAL A 270 6.30 -6.62 25.34
CA VAL A 270 6.74 -5.39 24.69
C VAL A 270 5.72 -4.25 24.79
N ALA A 271 4.46 -4.57 25.11
CA ALA A 271 3.39 -3.60 25.31
C ALA A 271 2.47 -4.02 26.49
N ALA A 272 1.47 -3.20 26.81
CA ALA A 272 0.47 -3.56 27.82
C ALA A 272 -0.35 -4.79 27.38
N ALA A 273 -0.87 -5.57 28.35
CA ALA A 273 -1.59 -6.81 28.06
C ALA A 273 -2.86 -6.62 27.22
N SER A 274 -3.41 -5.40 27.16
CA SER A 274 -4.56 -5.06 26.31
C SER A 274 -4.19 -4.78 24.84
N VAL A 275 -2.90 -4.74 24.50
CA VAL A 275 -2.45 -4.38 23.14
C VAL A 275 -2.35 -5.62 22.28
N THR A 276 -3.16 -5.68 21.23
CA THR A 276 -3.03 -6.66 20.16
C THR A 276 -2.90 -5.93 18.83
N LEU A 277 -1.74 -6.09 18.17
CA LEU A 277 -1.39 -5.45 16.90
C LEU A 277 -1.28 -6.51 15.82
N VAL A 278 -2.03 -6.32 14.73
CA VAL A 278 -2.09 -7.28 13.62
C VAL A 278 -1.90 -6.60 12.29
N ASP A 279 -1.28 -7.31 11.36
CA ASP A 279 -1.27 -6.99 9.94
C ASP A 279 -2.21 -7.98 9.24
N ASP A 280 -3.34 -7.51 8.73
CA ASP A 280 -4.40 -8.39 8.21
C ASP A 280 -4.90 -7.95 6.82
N PRO A 281 -4.16 -8.30 5.76
CA PRO A 281 -4.55 -7.99 4.38
C PRO A 281 -5.74 -8.82 3.89
N THR A 282 -6.23 -9.77 4.70
CA THR A 282 -7.42 -10.60 4.38
C THR A 282 -8.73 -9.93 4.79
N ASN A 283 -8.67 -8.78 5.47
CA ASN A 283 -9.85 -8.01 5.82
C ASN A 283 -10.32 -7.20 4.60
N PRO A 284 -11.50 -7.49 4.00
CA PRO A 284 -11.99 -6.77 2.82
C PRO A 284 -12.29 -5.29 3.08
N GLU A 285 -12.48 -4.88 4.34
CA GLU A 285 -12.66 -3.47 4.71
C GLU A 285 -11.35 -2.67 4.67
N ALA A 286 -10.19 -3.34 4.64
CA ALA A 286 -8.92 -2.65 4.46
C ALA A 286 -8.78 -2.20 2.99
N PHE A 287 -8.52 -0.92 2.78
CA PHE A 287 -8.24 -0.38 1.44
C PHE A 287 -7.03 -1.03 0.78
N THR A 288 -6.10 -1.51 1.59
CA THR A 288 -4.88 -2.22 1.20
C THR A 288 -5.03 -3.75 1.25
N ALA A 289 -6.26 -4.26 1.35
CA ALA A 289 -6.53 -5.69 1.23
C ALA A 289 -5.98 -6.23 -0.10
N SER A 290 -5.46 -7.45 -0.06
CA SER A 290 -4.90 -8.14 -1.21
C SER A 290 -5.01 -9.64 -0.97
N ASP A 291 -5.18 -10.44 -2.01
CA ASP A 291 -5.21 -11.90 -1.93
C ASP A 291 -3.82 -12.53 -2.03
N ALA A 292 -2.87 -11.83 -2.65
CA ALA A 292 -1.47 -12.21 -2.76
C ALA A 292 -0.51 -11.10 -2.33
N ASP A 293 0.66 -11.49 -1.82
CA ASP A 293 1.74 -10.57 -1.48
C ASP A 293 2.64 -10.28 -2.70
N GLY A 294 3.65 -9.41 -2.53
CA GLY A 294 4.60 -9.05 -3.58
C GLY A 294 5.52 -10.18 -4.09
N GLU A 295 5.36 -11.42 -3.60
CA GLU A 295 5.99 -12.62 -4.16
C GLU A 295 4.96 -13.63 -4.68
N GLY A 296 3.68 -13.26 -4.70
CA GLY A 296 2.57 -14.07 -5.18
C GLY A 296 2.12 -15.16 -4.21
N LEU A 297 2.52 -15.06 -2.93
CA LEU A 297 2.03 -15.95 -1.88
C LEU A 297 0.73 -15.40 -1.31
N ALA A 298 -0.21 -16.29 -0.97
CA ALA A 298 -1.47 -15.91 -0.36
C ALA A 298 -1.26 -15.00 0.87
N THR A 299 -1.96 -13.87 0.94
CA THR A 299 -1.95 -13.03 2.15
C THR A 299 -2.62 -13.75 3.31
N ARG A 300 -2.32 -13.29 4.54
CA ARG A 300 -2.82 -13.91 5.76
C ARG A 300 -2.74 -12.95 6.94
N ARG A 301 -3.64 -13.12 7.90
CA ARG A 301 -3.60 -12.40 9.17
C ARG A 301 -2.34 -12.75 9.95
N ASN A 302 -1.51 -11.75 10.21
CA ASN A 302 -0.28 -11.83 10.99
C ASN A 302 -0.45 -11.10 12.32
N GLN A 303 -0.55 -11.86 13.42
CA GLN A 303 -0.53 -11.28 14.76
C GLN A 303 0.92 -10.96 15.15
N LEU A 304 1.26 -9.67 15.18
CA LEU A 304 2.61 -9.20 15.46
C LEU A 304 2.84 -9.10 16.97
N ILE A 305 1.87 -8.51 17.66
CA ILE A 305 1.85 -8.41 19.12
C ILE A 305 0.48 -8.95 19.58
N GLY A 306 0.47 -9.95 20.46
CA GLY A 306 -0.76 -10.48 21.05
C GLY A 306 -0.70 -10.40 22.57
N GLY A 307 -1.72 -9.78 23.19
CA GLY A 307 -1.71 -9.57 24.64
C GLY A 307 -0.46 -8.83 25.15
N GLY A 308 0.06 -7.92 24.34
CA GLY A 308 1.30 -7.17 24.58
C GLY A 308 2.61 -7.97 24.45
N GLN A 309 2.56 -9.26 24.10
CA GLN A 309 3.72 -10.09 23.82
C GLN A 309 4.11 -10.01 22.34
N LEU A 310 5.39 -9.88 22.02
CA LEU A 310 5.86 -9.93 20.63
C LEU A 310 5.81 -11.37 20.12
N GLU A 311 4.96 -11.66 19.14
CA GLU A 311 4.71 -13.02 18.66
C GLU A 311 5.44 -13.33 17.35
N ARG A 312 5.61 -12.35 16.45
CA ARG A 312 6.33 -12.55 15.19
C ARG A 312 6.80 -11.26 14.53
N PHE A 313 7.67 -11.43 13.54
CA PHE A 313 8.02 -10.42 12.54
C PHE A 313 7.38 -10.76 11.19
N LEU A 314 7.17 -9.74 10.37
CA LEU A 314 6.79 -9.93 8.97
C LEU A 314 8.00 -10.36 8.15
N HIS A 315 7.79 -11.23 7.17
CA HIS A 315 8.82 -11.78 6.31
C HIS A 315 8.32 -11.96 4.87
N ASN A 316 9.16 -11.58 3.92
CA ASN A 316 9.18 -12.18 2.59
C ASN A 316 10.02 -13.48 2.61
N SER A 317 10.12 -14.18 1.48
CA SER A 317 10.83 -15.46 1.39
C SER A 317 12.32 -15.35 1.75
N TYR A 318 13.00 -14.30 1.28
CA TYR A 318 14.43 -14.08 1.59
C TYR A 318 14.68 -13.87 3.09
N THR A 319 13.95 -12.93 3.71
CA THR A 319 14.12 -12.63 5.13
C THR A 319 13.67 -13.77 6.02
N GLY A 320 12.65 -14.54 5.59
CA GLY A 320 12.25 -15.79 6.21
C GLY A 320 13.42 -16.77 6.25
N ARG A 321 13.97 -17.16 5.08
CA ARG A 321 15.11 -18.10 5.01
C ARG A 321 16.29 -17.64 5.86
N ARG A 322 16.67 -16.37 5.74
CA ARG A 322 17.82 -15.80 6.46
C ARG A 322 17.63 -15.76 7.98
N SER A 323 16.39 -15.72 8.44
CA SER A 323 16.04 -15.73 9.87
C SER A 323 15.68 -17.14 10.38
N GLY A 324 15.76 -18.18 9.54
CA GLY A 324 15.32 -19.53 9.89
C GLY A 324 13.79 -19.65 10.07
N SER A 325 13.02 -18.75 9.47
CA SER A 325 11.55 -18.71 9.47
C SER A 325 10.97 -18.96 8.08
N ALA A 326 9.67 -19.16 7.98
CA ALA A 326 8.93 -19.10 6.71
C ALA A 326 8.58 -17.64 6.35
N SER A 327 8.19 -17.41 5.08
CA SER A 327 7.49 -16.19 4.68
C SER A 327 6.19 -16.05 5.46
N THR A 328 5.76 -14.82 5.71
CA THR A 328 4.48 -14.52 6.34
C THR A 328 3.44 -14.01 5.34
N GLY A 329 3.71 -14.09 4.03
CA GLY A 329 2.84 -13.50 3.00
C GLY A 329 2.81 -11.98 3.13
N SER A 330 3.99 -11.36 3.25
CA SER A 330 4.16 -9.95 3.61
C SER A 330 5.23 -9.25 2.78
N ALA A 331 5.50 -9.78 1.59
CA ALA A 331 6.27 -9.08 0.60
C ALA A 331 5.47 -7.89 0.05
N VAL A 332 6.14 -6.76 -0.21
CA VAL A 332 5.52 -5.57 -0.83
C VAL A 332 6.43 -5.06 -1.94
N ARG A 333 5.85 -4.65 -3.08
CA ARG A 333 6.56 -4.09 -4.24
C ARG A 333 5.59 -3.55 -5.30
N GLY A 334 6.11 -2.75 -6.22
CA GLY A 334 5.59 -2.64 -7.58
C GLY A 334 6.47 -3.37 -8.59
N TYR A 335 6.07 -3.41 -9.86
CA TYR A 335 6.84 -4.08 -10.92
C TYR A 335 8.27 -3.55 -11.06
N ALA A 336 8.52 -2.26 -10.80
CA ALA A 336 9.83 -1.62 -10.94
C ALA A 336 10.80 -1.86 -9.75
N SER A 337 10.47 -2.76 -8.82
CA SER A 337 11.27 -3.01 -7.61
C SER A 337 11.35 -4.49 -7.28
N THR A 338 12.39 -4.91 -6.57
CA THR A 338 12.48 -6.24 -5.93
C THR A 338 11.66 -6.28 -4.63
N PRO A 339 11.19 -7.45 -4.16
CA PRO A 339 10.29 -7.49 -3.00
C PRO A 339 10.97 -7.04 -1.71
N GLY A 340 10.38 -6.06 -1.05
CA GLY A 340 10.66 -5.67 0.33
C GLY A 340 9.79 -6.45 1.31
N VAL A 341 9.84 -6.06 2.59
CA VAL A 341 8.95 -6.56 3.63
C VAL A 341 8.22 -5.40 4.27
N GLY A 342 6.89 -5.44 4.30
CA GLY A 342 6.07 -4.34 4.83
C GLY A 342 4.76 -4.83 5.41
N CYS A 343 4.18 -4.00 6.27
CA CYS A 343 2.78 -4.14 6.64
C CYS A 343 1.91 -3.77 5.44
N GLN A 344 0.83 -4.52 5.24
CA GLN A 344 -0.16 -4.23 4.21
C GLN A 344 -1.41 -3.62 4.85
N ALA A 345 -1.91 -4.16 5.96
CA ALA A 345 -3.12 -3.71 6.64
C ALA A 345 -2.96 -3.79 8.17
N LEU A 346 -2.11 -2.90 8.71
CA LEU A 346 -1.79 -2.84 10.13
C LEU A 346 -2.92 -2.21 10.94
N SER A 347 -3.38 -2.89 11.99
CA SER A 347 -4.42 -2.38 12.88
C SER A 347 -4.22 -2.82 14.34
N LEU A 348 -4.63 -1.96 15.25
CA LEU A 348 -4.81 -2.32 16.65
C LEU A 348 -6.20 -2.94 16.81
N VAL A 349 -6.27 -4.15 17.37
CA VAL A 349 -7.56 -4.77 17.67
C VAL A 349 -8.26 -3.94 18.76
N PRO A 350 -9.55 -3.57 18.58
CA PRO A 350 -10.30 -2.85 19.60
C PRO A 350 -10.29 -3.58 20.95
N GLY A 351 -10.19 -2.80 22.02
CA GLY A 351 -10.38 -3.32 23.38
C GLY A 351 -11.86 -3.51 23.73
N ASP A 352 -12.10 -4.04 24.94
CA ASP A 352 -13.44 -4.13 25.55
C ASP A 352 -14.01 -2.75 25.91
#